data_AF-A0A0G1YH07-F1
#
_entry.id   AF-A0A0G1YH07-F1
#
_cell.length_a   1.000
_cell.length_b   1.000
_cell.length_c   1.000
_cell.angle_alpha   90.00
_cell.angle_beta   90.00
_cell.angle_gamma   90.00
#
_symmetry.space_group_name_H-M   'P 1'
#
loop_
_entity.id
_entity.type
_entity.pdbx_description
1 polymer ?
#
loop_
_entity_poly.entity_id
_entity_poly.type
_entity_poly.pdbx_seq_one_letter_code
_entity_poly.pdbx_strand_id
1 'polypeptide(L)'
;MPDFFLPGVLTLVVLGLLAFFGYMVYAAVSGAPFWPLAPDAVGKLIASAGLDPRDTLVDLGSGDGRILEAAAPYVRSAVGFEINPFLCWWSRFRLRHYPHVRVLRRSFWGENLSGATVVTLFFIPGKMDKLAHKLLAELAPGTRIVSAGFQFPGWHYEKKDGTVYLYLVPPAPEAAPPN
;
A
#
# COMPACT_ATOMS: atom_id res chain seq x y z
N MET A 1 -31.97 36.28 23.83
CA MET A 1 -31.64 35.82 22.46
C MET A 1 -31.85 34.32 22.46
N PRO A 2 -32.67 33.74 21.57
CA PRO A 2 -33.16 32.38 21.77
C PRO A 2 -32.08 31.33 21.51
N ASP A 3 -32.11 30.27 22.31
CA ASP A 3 -31.17 29.16 22.46
C ASP A 3 -31.04 28.24 21.23
N PHE A 4 -31.09 28.78 20.01
CA PHE A 4 -30.90 28.02 18.76
C PHE A 4 -29.44 27.59 18.53
N PHE A 5 -28.51 28.16 19.29
CA PHE A 5 -27.08 27.88 19.15
C PHE A 5 -26.74 26.44 19.58
N LEU A 6 -27.28 25.97 20.70
CA LEU A 6 -27.02 24.63 21.23
C LEU A 6 -27.57 23.48 20.35
N PRO A 7 -28.83 23.51 19.85
CA PRO A 7 -29.33 22.49 18.94
C PRO A 7 -28.60 22.55 17.59
N GLY A 8 -28.22 23.73 17.08
CA GLY A 8 -27.42 23.85 15.86
C GLY A 8 -26.04 23.19 15.98
N VAL A 9 -25.33 23.47 17.09
CA VAL A 9 -24.04 22.82 17.38
C VAL A 9 -24.22 21.32 17.56
N LEU A 10 -25.24 20.87 18.28
CA LEU A 10 -25.53 19.44 18.46
C LEU A 10 -25.81 18.74 17.12
N THR A 11 -26.60 19.36 16.23
CA THR A 11 -26.86 18.83 14.90
C THR A 11 -25.57 18.69 14.09
N LEU A 12 -24.69 19.70 14.11
CA LEU A 12 -23.40 19.63 13.41
C LEU A 12 -22.49 18.55 13.99
N VAL A 13 -22.46 18.36 15.30
CA VAL A 13 -21.71 17.29 15.96
C VAL A 13 -22.24 15.92 15.53
N VAL A 14 -23.56 15.72 15.54
CA VAL A 14 -24.17 14.45 15.11
C VAL A 14 -23.88 14.18 13.63
N LEU A 15 -24.01 15.17 12.75
CA LEU A 15 -23.67 15.02 11.33
C LEU A 15 -22.18 14.70 11.13
N GLY A 16 -21.29 15.33 11.90
CA GLY A 16 -19.86 15.04 11.90
C GLY A 16 -19.56 13.61 12.33
N LEU A 17 -20.21 13.13 13.40
CA LEU A 17 -20.09 11.75 13.87
C LEU A 17 -20.62 10.75 12.82
N LEU A 18 -21.80 10.99 12.24
CA LEU A 18 -22.36 10.14 11.19
C LEU A 18 -21.44 10.08 9.97
N ALA A 19 -20.86 11.21 9.54
CA ALA A 19 -19.90 11.25 8.45
C ALA A 19 -18.61 10.49 8.80
N PHE A 20 -18.11 10.63 10.02
CA PHE A 20 -16.92 9.90 10.50
C PHE A 20 -17.15 8.38 10.52
N PHE A 21 -18.25 7.93 11.13
CA PHE A 21 -18.60 6.50 11.17
C PHE A 21 -18.92 5.96 9.77
N GLY A 22 -19.63 6.72 8.94
CA GLY A 22 -19.88 6.37 7.54
C GLY A 22 -18.58 6.21 6.75
N TYR A 23 -17.61 7.10 6.94
CA TYR A 23 -16.27 6.97 6.35
C TYR A 23 -15.52 5.75 6.89
N MET A 24 -15.60 5.45 8.19
CA MET A 24 -14.99 4.25 8.77
C MET A 24 -15.55 2.96 8.18
N VAL A 25 -16.88 2.86 8.05
CA VAL A 25 -17.54 1.71 7.38
C VAL A 25 -17.13 1.63 5.92
N TYR A 26 -17.17 2.76 5.20
CA TYR A 26 -16.73 2.81 3.80
C TYR A 26 -15.28 2.36 3.65
N ALA A 27 -14.35 2.85 4.49
CA ALA A 27 -12.94 2.50 4.44
C ALA A 27 -12.70 1.02 4.76
N ALA A 28 -13.41 0.46 5.74
CA ALA A 28 -13.32 -0.95 6.08
C ALA A 28 -13.82 -1.87 4.95
N VAL A 29 -14.91 -1.49 4.27
CA VAL A 29 -15.48 -2.25 3.16
C VAL A 29 -14.63 -2.09 1.89
N SER A 30 -14.22 -0.87 1.56
CA SER A 30 -13.50 -0.55 0.32
C SER A 30 -12.00 -0.87 0.35
N GLY A 31 -11.38 -0.95 1.52
CA GLY A 31 -9.93 -1.05 1.65
C GLY A 31 -9.46 -1.49 3.03
N ALA A 32 -8.29 -1.00 3.43
CA ALA A 32 -7.83 -1.00 4.81
C ALA A 32 -7.99 0.44 5.35
N PRO A 33 -8.33 0.63 6.64
CA PRO A 33 -8.26 1.96 7.23
C PRO A 33 -6.83 2.48 7.14
N PHE A 34 -6.68 3.80 6.97
CA PHE A 34 -5.36 4.40 6.94
C PHE A 34 -4.71 4.31 8.32
N TRP A 35 -3.62 3.57 8.40
CA TRP A 35 -2.75 3.53 9.56
C TRP A 35 -1.32 3.83 9.09
N PRO A 36 -0.71 4.94 9.53
CA PRO A 36 0.62 5.30 9.07
C PRO A 36 1.68 4.31 9.56
N LEU A 37 2.53 3.83 8.67
CA LEU A 37 3.67 2.99 9.06
C LEU A 37 4.69 3.83 9.84
N ALA A 38 5.14 3.36 11.01
CA ALA A 38 6.09 4.08 11.86
C ALA A 38 7.41 4.37 11.10
N PRO A 39 8.09 5.51 11.34
CA PRO A 39 9.32 5.87 10.60
C PRO A 39 10.42 4.80 10.62
N ASP A 40 10.65 4.17 11.77
CA ASP A 40 11.60 3.05 11.91
C ASP A 40 11.22 1.86 11.01
N ALA A 41 9.93 1.51 10.96
CA ALA A 41 9.44 0.44 10.11
C ALA A 41 9.51 0.79 8.61
N VAL A 42 9.36 2.08 8.24
CA VAL A 42 9.61 2.54 6.86
C VAL A 42 11.09 2.34 6.50
N GLY A 43 12.02 2.73 7.40
CA GLY A 43 13.45 2.52 7.19
C GLY A 43 13.80 1.04 6.99
N LYS A 44 13.28 0.16 7.84
CA LYS A 44 13.45 -1.31 7.74
C LYS A 44 12.85 -1.88 6.45
N LEU A 45 11.70 -1.37 6.03
CA LEU A 45 11.05 -1.74 4.77
C LEU A 45 11.95 -1.41 3.57
N ILE A 46 12.44 -0.17 3.49
CA ILE A 46 13.33 0.25 2.39
C ILE A 46 14.66 -0.53 2.42
N ALA A 47 15.25 -0.73 3.60
CA ALA A 47 16.48 -1.49 3.74
C ALA A 47 16.32 -2.98 3.36
N SER A 48 15.17 -3.57 3.67
CA SER A 48 14.85 -4.96 3.32
C SER A 48 14.51 -5.13 1.84
N ALA A 49 13.98 -4.09 1.18
CA ALA A 49 13.65 -4.13 -0.25
C ALA A 49 14.87 -4.26 -1.16
N GLY A 50 16.06 -3.84 -0.70
CA GLY A 50 17.29 -3.90 -1.52
C GLY A 50 17.11 -3.18 -2.85
N LEU A 51 16.62 -1.94 -2.80
CA LEU A 51 16.26 -1.15 -3.99
C LEU A 51 17.50 -0.86 -4.88
N ASP A 52 17.29 -0.95 -6.19
CA ASP A 52 18.27 -0.66 -7.23
C ASP A 52 17.76 0.48 -8.15
N PRO A 53 18.62 1.37 -8.68
CA PRO A 53 18.21 2.45 -9.57
C PRO A 53 17.47 2.04 -10.85
N ARG A 54 17.44 0.75 -11.19
CA ARG A 54 16.65 0.19 -12.31
C ARG A 54 15.22 -0.20 -11.89
N ASP A 55 14.91 -0.16 -10.60
CA ASP A 55 13.65 -0.66 -10.06
C ASP A 55 12.44 0.18 -10.44
N THR A 56 11.36 -0.53 -10.74
CA THR A 56 10.01 0.02 -10.83
C THR A 56 9.26 -0.45 -9.59
N LEU A 57 9.09 0.46 -8.62
CA LEU A 57 8.43 0.16 -7.36
C LEU A 57 6.92 0.42 -7.45
N VAL A 58 6.13 -0.49 -6.88
CA VAL A 58 4.70 -0.29 -6.68
C VAL A 58 4.34 -0.38 -5.20
N ASP A 59 3.67 0.64 -4.68
CA ASP A 59 3.18 0.69 -3.31
C ASP A 59 1.65 0.50 -3.26
N LEU A 60 1.21 -0.61 -2.64
CA LEU A 60 -0.19 -1.02 -2.61
C LEU A 60 -0.88 -0.46 -1.35
N GLY A 61 -1.72 0.56 -1.54
CA GLY A 61 -2.31 1.31 -0.44
C GLY A 61 -1.35 2.37 0.10
N SER A 62 -0.87 3.23 -0.81
CA SER A 62 0.26 4.14 -0.53
C SER A 62 0.01 5.22 0.54
N GLY A 63 -1.25 5.41 0.97
CA GLY A 63 -1.60 6.29 2.07
C GLY A 63 -1.09 7.71 1.87
N ASP A 64 -0.35 8.22 2.85
CA ASP A 64 0.22 9.56 2.82
C ASP A 64 1.51 9.69 1.99
N GLY A 65 1.93 8.63 1.29
CA GLY A 65 3.07 8.62 0.38
C GLY A 65 4.44 8.44 1.04
N ARG A 66 4.51 8.15 2.33
CA ARG A 66 5.80 8.07 3.05
C ARG A 66 6.74 6.97 2.55
N ILE A 67 6.20 5.82 2.11
CA ILE A 67 7.01 4.73 1.58
C ILE A 67 7.56 5.12 0.20
N LEU A 68 6.71 5.69 -0.66
CA LEU A 68 7.13 6.23 -1.94
C LEU A 68 8.20 7.31 -1.80
N GLU A 69 8.05 8.22 -0.84
CA GLU A 69 9.01 9.29 -0.56
C GLU A 69 10.36 8.72 -0.14
N ALA A 70 10.36 7.72 0.77
CA ALA A 70 11.58 7.07 1.22
C ALA A 70 12.25 6.22 0.12
N ALA A 71 11.47 5.65 -0.80
CA ALA A 71 11.97 4.86 -1.92
C ALA A 71 12.48 5.71 -3.10
N ALA A 72 11.92 6.91 -3.30
CA ALA A 72 12.14 7.73 -4.48
C ALA A 72 13.62 7.94 -4.87
N PRO A 73 14.57 8.13 -3.93
CA PRO A 73 15.98 8.31 -4.27
C PRO A 73 16.67 7.06 -4.85
N TYR A 74 16.07 5.87 -4.72
CA TYR A 74 16.73 4.59 -4.96
C TYR A 74 16.18 3.83 -6.16
N VAL A 75 15.18 4.36 -6.85
CA VAL A 75 14.42 3.62 -7.88
C VAL A 75 14.30 4.43 -9.17
N ARG A 76 14.14 3.73 -10.31
CA ARG A 76 13.88 4.36 -11.61
C ARG A 76 12.55 5.08 -11.63
N SER A 77 11.52 4.45 -11.06
CA SER A 77 10.16 4.98 -10.98
C SER A 77 9.40 4.33 -9.84
N ALA A 78 8.41 5.05 -9.30
CA ALA A 78 7.51 4.48 -8.30
C ALA A 78 6.05 4.86 -8.56
N VAL A 79 5.13 3.94 -8.28
CA VAL A 79 3.69 4.16 -8.39
C VAL A 79 2.99 3.75 -7.09
N GLY A 80 2.25 4.68 -6.49
CA GLY A 80 1.34 4.40 -5.39
C GLY A 80 -0.10 4.29 -5.84
N PHE A 81 -0.81 3.28 -5.34
CA PHE A 81 -2.26 3.18 -5.48
C PHE A 81 -2.93 3.53 -4.15
N GLU A 82 -3.85 4.50 -4.17
CA GLU A 82 -4.59 4.95 -2.98
C GLU A 82 -6.04 5.25 -3.35
N ILE A 83 -7.00 4.81 -2.55
CA ILE A 83 -8.44 5.01 -2.81
C ILE A 83 -8.97 6.30 -2.17
N ASN A 84 -8.38 6.74 -1.06
CA ASN A 84 -8.80 7.92 -0.33
C ASN A 84 -8.36 9.20 -1.09
N PRO A 85 -9.30 10.07 -1.49
CA PRO A 85 -8.99 11.28 -2.23
C PRO A 85 -8.11 12.27 -1.46
N PHE A 86 -8.29 12.40 -0.14
CA PHE A 86 -7.51 13.30 0.71
C PHE A 86 -6.07 12.82 0.86
N LEU A 87 -5.87 11.52 1.11
CA LEU A 87 -4.53 10.94 1.20
C LEU A 87 -3.81 11.01 -0.14
N CYS A 88 -4.51 10.75 -1.24
CA CYS A 88 -3.95 10.89 -2.59
C CYS A 88 -3.52 12.35 -2.87
N TRP A 89 -4.35 13.33 -2.52
CA TRP A 89 -3.99 14.75 -2.65
C TRP A 89 -2.75 15.10 -1.81
N TRP A 90 -2.71 14.67 -0.54
CA TRP A 90 -1.59 14.92 0.35
C TRP A 90 -0.29 14.26 -0.12
N SER A 91 -0.39 12.99 -0.53
CA SER A 91 0.73 12.21 -1.07
C SER A 91 1.31 12.86 -2.33
N ARG A 92 0.46 13.35 -3.25
CA ARG A 92 0.92 14.12 -4.43
C ARG A 92 1.62 15.42 -4.07
N PHE A 93 1.11 16.14 -3.07
CA PHE A 93 1.76 17.36 -2.58
C PHE A 93 3.14 17.08 -1.99
N ARG A 94 3.24 16.06 -1.12
CA ARG A 94 4.51 15.59 -0.54
C ARG A 94 5.52 15.20 -1.64
N LEU A 95 5.06 14.44 -2.63
CA LEU A 95 5.91 13.85 -3.68
C LEU A 95 6.16 14.78 -4.87
N ARG A 96 5.73 16.05 -4.83
CA ARG A 96 5.82 16.99 -5.96
C ARG A 96 7.24 17.23 -6.48
N HIS A 97 8.26 16.94 -5.67
CA HIS A 97 9.67 17.09 -6.02
C HIS A 97 10.27 15.83 -6.68
N TYR A 98 9.51 14.74 -6.78
CA TYR A 98 9.92 13.47 -7.38
C TYR A 98 9.10 13.20 -8.66
N PRO A 99 9.53 13.70 -9.84
CA PRO A 99 8.74 13.60 -11.08
C PRO A 99 8.55 12.16 -11.58
N HIS A 100 9.41 11.23 -11.17
CA HIS A 100 9.33 9.80 -11.48
C HIS A 100 8.43 9.01 -10.53
N VAL A 101 7.81 9.68 -9.54
CA VAL A 101 6.88 9.08 -8.58
C VAL A 101 5.46 9.54 -8.87
N ARG A 102 4.53 8.59 -8.99
CA ARG A 102 3.13 8.88 -9.30
C ARG A 102 2.20 8.28 -8.24
N VAL A 103 1.13 9.01 -7.91
CA VAL A 103 0.07 8.52 -7.03
C VAL A 103 -1.25 8.48 -7.81
N LEU A 104 -1.80 7.28 -7.94
CA LEU A 104 -3.02 7.00 -8.69
C LEU A 104 -4.19 6.80 -7.73
N ARG A 105 -5.22 7.64 -7.87
CA ARG A 105 -6.44 7.58 -7.03
C ARG A 105 -7.37 6.46 -7.50
N ARG A 106 -7.10 5.23 -7.11
CA ARG A 106 -7.85 4.04 -7.50
C ARG A 106 -7.43 2.82 -6.69
N SER A 107 -8.26 1.79 -6.74
CA SER A 107 -7.97 0.49 -6.16
C SER A 107 -6.89 -0.24 -6.96
N PHE A 108 -5.87 -0.78 -6.29
CA PHE A 108 -4.85 -1.61 -6.96
C PHE A 108 -5.39 -2.97 -7.42
N TRP A 109 -6.55 -3.42 -6.93
CA TRP A 109 -7.08 -4.76 -7.24
C TRP A 109 -7.28 -4.98 -8.74
N GLY A 110 -7.68 -3.94 -9.49
CA GLY A 110 -7.89 -4.00 -10.93
C GLY A 110 -6.71 -3.51 -11.78
N GLU A 111 -5.56 -3.25 -11.17
CA GLU A 111 -4.40 -2.67 -11.85
C GLU A 111 -3.39 -3.76 -12.18
N ASN A 112 -2.77 -3.67 -13.36
CA ASN A 112 -1.76 -4.62 -13.80
C ASN A 112 -0.42 -4.35 -13.10
N LEU A 113 0.09 -5.35 -12.37
CA LEU A 113 1.35 -5.25 -11.63
C LEU A 113 2.57 -5.82 -12.36
N SER A 114 2.43 -6.35 -13.59
CA SER A 114 3.49 -7.10 -14.27
C SER A 114 4.77 -6.32 -14.59
N GLY A 115 4.70 -4.98 -14.58
CA GLY A 115 5.88 -4.12 -14.75
C GLY A 115 6.66 -3.82 -13.47
N ALA A 116 6.19 -4.27 -12.30
CA ALA A 116 6.84 -4.02 -11.03
C ALA A 116 8.02 -4.97 -10.82
N THR A 117 9.16 -4.42 -10.34
CA THR A 117 10.32 -5.21 -9.90
C THR A 117 10.41 -5.28 -8.37
N VAL A 118 9.73 -4.36 -7.70
CA VAL A 118 9.55 -4.32 -6.24
C VAL A 118 8.11 -3.92 -5.93
N VAL A 119 7.48 -4.64 -5.01
CA VAL A 119 6.16 -4.30 -4.46
C VAL A 119 6.27 -4.08 -2.96
N THR A 120 5.71 -2.98 -2.47
CA THR A 120 5.60 -2.69 -1.03
C THR A 120 4.14 -2.69 -0.61
N LEU A 121 3.86 -3.14 0.60
CA LEU A 121 2.50 -3.09 1.16
C LEU A 121 2.50 -3.02 2.70
N PHE A 122 1.50 -2.31 3.23
CA PHE A 122 1.06 -2.41 4.61
C PHE A 122 -0.46 -2.51 4.61
N PHE A 123 -1.00 -3.71 4.84
CA PHE A 123 -2.41 -4.00 4.58
C PHE A 123 -3.15 -4.59 5.76
N ILE A 124 -4.11 -5.51 5.54
CA ILE A 124 -4.88 -6.16 6.61
C ILE A 124 -4.90 -7.68 6.45
N PRO A 125 -4.90 -8.44 7.57
CA PRO A 125 -4.72 -9.89 7.55
C PRO A 125 -5.81 -10.60 6.74
N GLY A 126 -7.07 -10.17 6.85
CA GLY A 126 -8.21 -10.78 6.16
C GLY A 126 -8.21 -10.66 4.64
N LYS A 127 -7.27 -9.91 4.04
CA LYS A 127 -7.13 -9.77 2.58
C LYS A 127 -5.78 -10.26 2.05
N MET A 128 -4.89 -10.75 2.91
CA MET A 128 -3.54 -11.19 2.52
C MET A 128 -3.56 -12.38 1.56
N ASP A 129 -4.48 -13.34 1.74
CA ASP A 129 -4.62 -14.50 0.86
C ASP A 129 -5.06 -14.10 -0.57
N LYS A 130 -6.09 -13.26 -0.68
CA LYS A 130 -6.52 -12.69 -1.96
C LYS A 130 -5.39 -11.90 -2.64
N LEU A 131 -4.60 -11.16 -1.86
CA LEU A 131 -3.47 -10.39 -2.38
C LEU A 131 -2.37 -11.34 -2.90
N ALA A 132 -2.04 -12.40 -2.16
CA ALA A 132 -1.08 -13.42 -2.58
C ALA A 132 -1.41 -13.98 -3.97
N HIS A 133 -2.68 -14.37 -4.20
CA HIS A 133 -3.12 -14.87 -5.51
C HIS A 133 -2.91 -13.85 -6.64
N LYS A 134 -3.24 -12.57 -6.42
CA LYS A 134 -2.99 -11.51 -7.40
C LYS A 134 -1.50 -11.35 -7.70
N LEU A 135 -0.66 -11.31 -6.65
CA LEU A 135 0.77 -11.10 -6.80
C LEU A 135 1.43 -12.24 -7.58
N LEU A 136 1.08 -13.50 -7.30
CA LEU A 136 1.61 -14.66 -8.06
C LEU A 136 1.12 -14.70 -9.50
N ALA A 137 -0.11 -14.24 -9.76
CA ALA A 137 -0.67 -14.26 -11.11
C ALA A 137 -0.06 -13.18 -12.03
N GLU A 138 0.40 -12.06 -11.47
CA GLU A 138 0.78 -10.88 -12.26
C GLU A 138 2.27 -10.55 -12.23
N LEU A 139 2.97 -10.85 -11.13
CA LEU A 139 4.37 -10.47 -10.99
C LEU A 139 5.31 -11.47 -11.66
N ALA A 140 6.40 -10.96 -12.23
CA ALA A 140 7.45 -11.80 -12.80
C ALA A 140 8.21 -12.54 -11.68
N PRO A 141 8.74 -13.75 -11.96
CA PRO A 141 9.67 -14.43 -11.06
C PRO A 141 10.83 -13.54 -10.61
N GLY A 142 11.22 -13.65 -9.34
CA GLY A 142 12.26 -12.83 -8.74
C GLY A 142 11.84 -11.41 -8.36
N THR A 143 10.59 -11.01 -8.62
CA THR A 143 10.05 -9.74 -8.08
C THR A 143 10.10 -9.78 -6.56
N ARG A 144 10.63 -8.71 -5.96
CA ARG A 144 10.71 -8.55 -4.49
C ARG A 144 9.38 -8.01 -3.96
N ILE A 145 8.83 -8.65 -2.94
CA ILE A 145 7.62 -8.18 -2.25
C ILE A 145 8.00 -7.91 -0.80
N VAL A 146 7.81 -6.68 -0.33
CA VAL A 146 8.07 -6.30 1.06
C VAL A 146 6.77 -5.94 1.76
N SER A 147 6.41 -6.76 2.73
CA SER A 147 5.21 -6.58 3.54
C SER A 147 5.57 -6.09 4.94
N ALA A 148 4.96 -4.99 5.37
CA ALA A 148 5.01 -4.55 6.76
C ALA A 148 3.80 -5.06 7.55
N GLY A 149 4.02 -5.46 8.80
CA GLY A 149 3.00 -5.85 9.77
C GLY A 149 2.42 -7.26 9.57
N PHE A 150 2.21 -7.69 8.33
CA PHE A 150 1.44 -8.91 8.02
C PHE A 150 2.19 -9.84 7.08
N GLN A 151 2.04 -11.15 7.33
CA GLN A 151 2.61 -12.22 6.51
C GLN A 151 1.59 -12.71 5.47
N PHE A 152 2.07 -13.24 4.35
CA PHE A 152 1.25 -14.05 3.46
C PHE A 152 1.09 -15.46 4.05
N PRO A 153 -0.14 -15.95 4.26
CA PRO A 153 -0.36 -17.29 4.78
C PRO A 153 0.32 -18.36 3.91
N GLY A 154 1.12 -19.22 4.52
CA GLY A 154 1.79 -20.34 3.84
C GLY A 154 3.00 -19.96 2.96
N TRP A 155 3.38 -18.68 2.89
CA TRP A 155 4.55 -18.26 2.11
C TRP A 155 5.82 -18.23 2.96
N HIS A 156 6.92 -18.68 2.39
CA HIS A 156 8.26 -18.52 2.96
C HIS A 156 8.79 -17.12 2.68
N TYR A 157 9.23 -16.40 3.73
CA TYR A 157 9.94 -15.13 3.58
C TYR A 157 11.45 -15.38 3.49
N GLU A 158 12.14 -14.61 2.67
CA GLU A 158 13.61 -14.66 2.55
C GLU A 158 14.30 -13.93 3.71
N LYS A 159 13.68 -12.84 4.18
CA LYS A 159 14.22 -12.04 5.28
C LYS A 159 13.09 -11.48 6.14
N LYS A 160 13.37 -11.37 7.44
CA LYS A 160 12.52 -10.69 8.42
C LYS A 160 13.35 -9.67 9.21
N ASP A 161 12.82 -8.45 9.34
CA ASP A 161 13.39 -7.40 10.19
C ASP A 161 12.26 -6.75 11.01
N GLY A 162 12.17 -7.11 12.30
CA GLY A 162 11.04 -6.73 13.15
C GLY A 162 9.71 -7.23 12.58
N THR A 163 8.86 -6.30 12.15
CA THR A 163 7.55 -6.57 11.54
C THR A 163 7.58 -6.49 10.00
N VAL A 164 8.75 -6.39 9.39
CA VAL A 164 8.93 -6.33 7.93
C VAL A 164 9.36 -7.69 7.40
N TYR A 165 8.75 -8.12 6.31
CA TYR A 165 8.98 -9.42 5.67
C TYR A 165 9.29 -9.21 4.18
N LEU A 166 10.41 -9.76 3.71
CA LEU A 166 10.79 -9.81 2.31
C LEU A 166 10.43 -11.18 1.73
N TYR A 167 9.76 -11.19 0.59
CA TYR A 167 9.45 -12.36 -0.20
C TYR A 167 10.00 -12.19 -1.62
N LEU A 168 10.24 -13.31 -2.30
CA LEU A 168 10.51 -13.35 -3.73
C LEU A 168 9.40 -14.12 -4.42
N VAL A 169 8.96 -13.61 -5.57
CA VAL A 169 8.04 -14.37 -6.43
C VAL A 169 8.79 -15.61 -6.95
N PRO A 170 8.27 -16.83 -6.75
CA PRO A 170 8.95 -18.03 -7.17
C PRO A 170 9.04 -18.12 -8.70
N PRO A 171 9.99 -18.91 -9.24
CA PRO A 171 9.95 -19.30 -10.65
C PRO A 171 8.62 -19.97 -10.98
N ALA A 172 8.16 -19.78 -12.22
CA ALA A 172 7.03 -20.55 -12.73
C ALA A 172 7.35 -22.05 -12.58
N PRO A 173 6.33 -22.90 -12.30
CA PRO A 173 6.54 -24.34 -12.31
C PRO A 173 7.15 -24.74 -13.66
N GLU A 174 8.23 -25.51 -13.63
CA GLU A 174 8.82 -26.07 -14.84
C GLU A 174 7.73 -26.85 -15.58
N ALA A 175 7.49 -26.51 -16.85
CA ALA A 175 6.49 -27.22 -17.63
C ALA A 175 6.87 -28.70 -17.63
N ALA A 176 5.95 -29.57 -17.22
CA ALA A 176 6.17 -31.00 -17.28
C ALA A 176 6.63 -31.37 -18.70
N PRO A 177 7.68 -32.20 -18.86
CA PRO A 177 8.13 -32.60 -20.18
C PRO A 177 6.94 -33.20 -20.95
N PRO A 178 6.83 -32.94 -22.26
CA PRO A 178 5.78 -33.57 -23.06
C PRO A 178 5.94 -35.10 -22.95
N ASN A 179 4.85 -35.78 -22.63
CA ASN A 179 4.77 -37.25 -22.61
C ASN A 179 5.15 -37.84 -23.98
#